data_AF-A0A509L5X7-F1
#
_entry.id   AF-A0A509L5X7-F1
#
_cell.length_a   1.000
_cell.length_b   1.000
_cell.length_c   1.000
_cell.angle_alpha   90.00
_cell.angle_beta   90.00
_cell.angle_gamma   90.00
#
_symmetry.space_group_name_H-M   'P 1'
#
loop_
_entity.id
_entity.type
_entity.pdbx_description
1 polymer ?
#
loop_
_entity_poly.entity_id
_entity_poly.type
_entity_poly.pdbx_seq_one_letter_code
_entity_poly.pdbx_strand_id
1 'polypeptide(L)'
;MMKYIELLEKNRVLSCLYKIAQMAVDDSHSFDTTMQTIIDSIPQAFEAPEKIAAGIRLDENLYQTSEFDLSQNRYGKDIVVNGNVRGRVEVGCLNKVKTAPCRKKVYSFEEKNSCH
;
A
#
# COMPACT_ATOMS: atom_id res chain seq x y z
N MET A 1 -21.13 -16.86 -6.71
CA MET A 1 -19.74 -17.09 -6.26
C MET A 1 -18.86 -15.84 -6.37
N MET A 2 -18.85 -15.09 -7.50
CA MET A 2 -18.07 -13.82 -7.63
C MET A 2 -18.37 -12.74 -6.57
N LYS A 3 -19.65 -12.58 -6.16
CA LYS A 3 -20.09 -11.51 -5.24
C LYS A 3 -19.49 -11.59 -3.82
N TYR A 4 -19.13 -12.80 -3.37
CA TYR A 4 -18.54 -13.02 -2.04
C TYR A 4 -17.06 -12.62 -1.99
N ILE A 5 -16.32 -12.90 -3.07
CA ILE A 5 -14.91 -12.52 -3.20
C ILE A 5 -14.76 -11.00 -3.20
N GLU A 6 -15.61 -10.29 -3.96
CA GLU A 6 -15.62 -8.81 -3.97
C GLU A 6 -15.87 -8.21 -2.59
N LEU A 7 -16.75 -8.83 -1.79
CA LEU A 7 -17.02 -8.37 -0.43
C LEU A 7 -15.82 -8.57 0.50
N LEU A 8 -15.15 -9.72 0.40
CA LEU A 8 -13.94 -10.02 1.18
C LEU A 8 -12.81 -9.05 0.83
N GLU A 9 -12.59 -8.77 -0.46
CA GLU A 9 -11.58 -7.81 -0.92
C GLU A 9 -11.85 -6.41 -0.34
N LYS A 10 -13.10 -5.92 -0.44
CA LYS A 10 -13.49 -4.63 0.14
C LYS A 10 -13.34 -4.61 1.66
N ASN A 11 -13.69 -5.69 2.34
CA ASN A 11 -13.56 -5.78 3.79
C ASN A 11 -12.09 -5.72 4.24
N ARG A 12 -11.17 -6.39 3.53
CA ARG A 12 -9.73 -6.32 3.79
C ARG A 12 -9.19 -4.91 3.63
N VAL A 13 -9.55 -4.24 2.53
CA VAL A 13 -9.13 -2.85 2.27
C VAL A 13 -9.67 -1.91 3.36
N LEU A 14 -10.96 -2.00 3.68
CA LEU A 14 -11.58 -1.18 4.74
C LEU A 14 -10.94 -1.40 6.10
N SER A 15 -10.66 -2.67 6.45
CA SER A 15 -10.01 -3.02 7.71
C SER A 15 -8.59 -2.45 7.78
N CYS A 16 -7.84 -2.50 6.68
CA CYS A 16 -6.51 -1.90 6.59
C CYS A 16 -6.58 -0.38 6.75
N LEU A 17 -7.46 0.31 6.01
CA LEU A 17 -7.67 1.75 6.11
C LEU A 17 -8.07 2.19 7.52
N TYR A 18 -8.96 1.44 8.17
CA TYR A 18 -9.40 1.73 9.54
C TYR A 18 -8.28 1.59 10.56
N LYS A 19 -7.38 0.60 10.39
CA LYS A 19 -6.18 0.47 11.23
C LYS A 19 -5.22 1.63 11.03
N ILE A 20 -4.95 2.01 9.79
CA ILE A 20 -4.10 3.16 9.45
C ILE A 20 -4.67 4.45 10.05
N ALA A 21 -5.99 4.66 9.94
CA ALA A 21 -6.65 5.82 10.51
C ALA A 21 -6.52 5.89 12.04
N GLN A 22 -6.63 4.76 12.74
CA GLN A 22 -6.39 4.70 14.18
C GLN A 22 -4.94 5.02 14.54
N MET A 23 -3.97 4.45 13.81
CA MET A 23 -2.55 4.73 14.04
C MET A 23 -2.20 6.19 13.78
N ALA A 24 -2.87 6.84 12.83
CA ALA A 24 -2.62 8.24 12.48
C ALA A 24 -3.12 9.24 13.53
N VAL A 25 -4.05 8.85 14.41
CA VAL A 25 -4.58 9.69 15.50
C VAL A 25 -4.06 9.28 16.88
N ASP A 26 -3.23 8.23 16.93
CA ASP A 26 -2.61 7.75 18.16
C ASP A 26 -1.25 8.44 18.35
N ASP A 27 -1.22 9.43 19.24
CA ASP A 27 -0.03 10.21 19.57
C ASP A 27 0.91 9.50 20.56
N SER A 28 0.66 8.24 20.92
CA SER A 28 1.51 7.49 21.85
C SER A 28 2.83 7.00 21.22
N HIS A 29 2.92 7.00 19.90
CA HIS A 29 4.08 6.55 19.13
C HIS A 29 4.78 7.69 18.41
N SER A 30 6.08 7.55 18.18
CA SER A 30 6.81 8.50 17.33
C SER A 30 6.33 8.39 15.89
N PHE A 31 6.51 9.47 15.11
CA PHE A 31 6.19 9.47 13.69
C PHE A 31 6.81 8.28 12.94
N ASP A 32 8.09 7.98 13.21
CA ASP A 32 8.79 6.86 12.56
C ASP A 32 8.18 5.51 12.91
N THR A 33 7.83 5.30 14.18
CA THR A 33 7.17 4.07 14.64
C THR A 33 5.78 3.93 14.03
N THR A 34 5.00 5.01 14.00
CA THR A 34 3.68 5.04 13.35
C THR A 34 3.80 4.73 11.87
N MET A 35 4.75 5.35 11.16
CA MET A 35 4.95 5.14 9.73
C MET A 35 5.36 3.71 9.40
N GLN A 36 6.32 3.14 10.15
CA GLN A 36 6.71 1.74 9.97
C GLN A 36 5.52 0.79 10.22
N THR A 37 4.75 1.02 11.28
CA THR A 37 3.58 0.19 11.62
C THR A 37 2.48 0.26 10.55
N ILE A 38 2.27 1.44 9.96
CA ILE A 38 1.36 1.63 8.83
C ILE A 38 1.82 0.78 7.64
N ILE A 39 3.11 0.83 7.30
CA ILE A 39 3.65 0.10 6.14
C ILE A 39 3.56 -1.41 6.34
N ASP A 40 3.85 -1.90 7.53
CA ASP A 40 3.72 -3.32 7.87
C ASP A 40 2.26 -3.82 7.82
N SER A 41 1.29 -2.91 7.89
CA SER A 41 -0.14 -3.23 7.82
C SER A 41 -0.69 -3.33 6.39
N ILE A 42 -0.04 -2.72 5.40
CA ILE A 42 -0.54 -2.66 4.00
C ILE A 42 -0.68 -4.05 3.36
N PRO A 43 0.27 -5.00 3.49
CA PRO A 43 0.13 -6.34 2.90
C PRO A 43 -1.15 -7.07 3.31
N GLN A 44 -1.68 -6.81 4.51
CA GLN A 44 -2.91 -7.44 5.02
C GLN A 44 -4.18 -7.06 4.24
N ALA A 45 -4.13 -6.00 3.43
CA ALA A 45 -5.22 -5.64 2.53
C ALA A 45 -5.37 -6.59 1.33
N PHE A 46 -4.36 -7.44 1.07
CA PHE A 46 -4.30 -8.32 -0.09
C PHE A 46 -4.71 -9.76 0.25
N GLU A 47 -5.04 -10.56 -0.76
CA GLU A 47 -5.44 -11.97 -0.58
C GLU A 47 -4.31 -12.85 -0.03
N ALA A 48 -3.06 -12.54 -0.38
CA ALA A 48 -1.86 -13.26 0.03
C ALA A 48 -0.82 -12.27 0.59
N PRO A 49 -1.01 -11.78 1.84
CA PRO A 49 -0.13 -10.78 2.45
C PRO A 49 1.34 -11.19 2.46
N GLU A 50 1.63 -12.49 2.61
CA GLU A 50 2.98 -13.06 2.63
C GLU A 50 3.72 -12.96 1.28
N LYS A 51 3.02 -12.54 0.21
CA LYS A 51 3.58 -12.35 -1.14
C LYS A 51 3.65 -10.87 -1.54
N ILE A 52 3.31 -9.96 -0.63
CA ILE A 52 3.25 -8.52 -0.88
C ILE A 52 4.24 -7.80 0.02
N ALA A 53 5.06 -6.93 -0.58
CA ALA A 53 5.85 -5.93 0.11
C ALA A 53 5.22 -4.55 -0.09
N ALA A 54 5.39 -3.70 0.90
CA ALA A 54 5.04 -2.29 0.84
C ALA A 54 6.22 -1.44 1.27
N GLY A 55 6.31 -0.24 0.72
CA GLY A 55 7.31 0.74 1.10
C GLY A 55 6.83 2.16 0.88
N ILE A 56 7.36 3.08 1.68
CA ILE A 56 7.14 4.50 1.54
C ILE A 56 8.49 5.21 1.67
N ARG A 57 8.78 6.05 0.69
CA ARG A 57 9.81 7.08 0.80
C ARG A 57 9.11 8.37 1.14
N LEU A 58 9.57 9.06 2.18
CA LEU A 58 9.08 10.37 2.58
C LEU A 58 10.26 11.22 3.00
N ASP A 59 10.52 12.29 2.26
CA ASP A 59 11.74 13.09 2.33
C ASP A 59 12.98 12.16 2.29
N GLU A 60 13.81 12.14 3.34
CA GLU A 60 15.02 11.30 3.44
C GLU A 60 14.76 9.92 4.09
N ASN A 61 13.55 9.67 4.58
CA ASN A 61 13.22 8.46 5.31
C ASN A 61 12.61 7.39 4.40
N LEU A 62 13.02 6.14 4.62
CA LEU A 62 12.49 4.97 3.96
C LEU A 62 11.94 4.02 5.02
N TYR A 63 10.65 3.69 4.90
CA TYR A 63 9.98 2.68 5.71
C TYR A 63 9.49 1.59 4.76
N GLN A 64 9.75 0.33 5.10
CA GLN A 64 9.44 -0.79 4.23
C GLN A 64 9.22 -2.05 5.05
N THR A 65 8.42 -2.96 4.51
CA THR A 65 8.26 -4.31 5.06
C THR A 65 9.60 -5.06 5.00
N SER A 66 9.90 -5.85 6.04
CA SER A 66 11.16 -6.57 6.17
C SER A 66 11.41 -7.56 5.03
N GLU A 67 12.56 -7.38 4.39
CA GLU A 67 13.05 -8.09 3.22
C GLU A 67 12.29 -7.81 1.93
N PHE A 68 13.01 -7.93 0.82
CA PHE A 68 12.57 -7.79 -0.57
C PHE A 68 12.77 -6.43 -1.22
N ASP A 69 13.80 -6.42 -2.06
CA ASP A 69 13.90 -5.53 -3.19
C ASP A 69 12.62 -5.64 -4.04
N LEU A 70 11.87 -4.55 -4.09
CA LEU A 70 10.64 -4.35 -4.87
C LEU A 70 10.91 -4.47 -6.40
N SER A 71 11.82 -5.31 -6.88
CA SER A 71 12.60 -5.04 -8.10
C SER A 71 11.82 -4.98 -9.41
N GLN A 72 10.66 -5.62 -9.59
CA GLN A 72 10.13 -5.79 -10.97
C GLN A 72 8.65 -5.48 -11.23
N ASN A 73 7.79 -5.37 -10.20
CA ASN A 73 6.38 -5.01 -10.41
C ASN A 73 5.88 -4.15 -9.23
N ARG A 74 6.06 -2.84 -9.33
CA ARG A 74 5.63 -1.87 -8.32
C ARG A 74 4.41 -1.10 -8.82
N TYR A 75 3.39 -1.01 -7.97
CA TYR A 75 2.33 -0.03 -8.09
C TYR A 75 2.51 0.98 -6.98
N GLY A 76 2.41 2.27 -7.30
CA GLY A 76 2.64 3.28 -6.29
C GLY A 76 2.12 4.63 -6.70
N LYS A 77 2.00 5.52 -5.73
CA LYS A 77 1.49 6.88 -5.90
C LYS A 77 2.36 7.86 -5.14
N ASP A 78 2.56 9.02 -5.74
CA ASP A 78 3.30 10.11 -5.12
C ASP A 78 2.53 10.67 -3.93
N ILE A 79 3.27 11.06 -2.91
CA ILE A 79 2.77 11.73 -1.71
C ILE A 79 2.96 13.21 -1.93
N VAL A 80 1.85 13.93 -2.09
CA VAL A 80 1.84 15.35 -2.35
C VAL A 80 1.37 16.09 -1.10
N VAL A 81 2.22 16.96 -0.56
CA VAL A 81 1.91 17.81 0.59
C VAL A 81 2.11 19.26 0.17
N ASN A 82 1.06 20.07 0.29
CA ASN A 82 1.06 21.48 -0.11
C ASN A 82 1.52 21.69 -1.57
N GLY A 83 1.12 20.79 -2.47
CA GLY A 83 1.49 20.84 -3.89
C GLY A 83 2.89 20.30 -4.23
N ASN A 84 3.71 19.96 -3.23
CA ASN A 84 5.05 19.41 -3.44
C ASN A 84 5.04 17.90 -3.28
N VAL A 85 5.67 17.18 -4.22
CA VAL A 85 5.94 15.75 -4.07
C VAL A 85 6.98 15.59 -2.97
N ARG A 86 6.55 15.04 -1.83
CA ARG A 86 7.39 14.75 -0.66
C ARG A 86 7.89 13.32 -0.62
N GLY A 87 7.33 12.45 -1.45
CA GLY A 87 7.58 11.04 -1.31
C GLY A 87 6.75 10.19 -2.25
N ARG A 88 6.80 8.88 -2.04
CA ARG A 88 6.05 7.90 -2.81
C ARG A 88 5.75 6.69 -1.96
N VAL A 89 4.50 6.24 -1.97
CA VAL A 89 4.09 4.93 -1.44
C VAL A 89 4.05 3.93 -2.59
N GLU A 90 4.61 2.74 -2.37
CA GLU A 90 4.72 1.68 -3.35
C GLU A 90 4.34 0.33 -2.72
N VAL A 91 3.70 -0.52 -3.50
CA VAL A 91 3.40 -1.92 -3.19
C VAL A 91 3.90 -2.78 -4.34
N GLY A 92 4.42 -3.96 -4.01
CA GLY A 92 4.95 -4.89 -5.01
C GLY A 92 4.83 -6.34 -4.58
N CYS A 93 4.90 -7.23 -5.56
CA CYS A 93 4.97 -8.66 -5.31
C CYS A 93 6.43 -9.06 -4.95
N LEU A 94 6.61 -9.95 -3.97
CA LEU A 94 7.93 -10.49 -3.60
C LEU A 94 8.47 -11.39 -4.72
N ASN A 95 9.66 -11.10 -5.24
CA ASN A 95 10.25 -11.83 -6.36
C ASN A 95 10.82 -13.21 -5.96
N LYS A 96 9.97 -14.25 -5.95
CA LYS A 96 10.35 -15.68 -6.15
C LYS A 96 9.24 -16.52 -6.79
N VAL A 97 8.26 -15.93 -7.48
CA VAL A 97 7.19 -16.69 -8.13
C VAL A 97 7.02 -16.24 -9.58
N LYS A 98 7.42 -17.09 -10.53
CA LYS A 98 7.20 -16.93 -11.99
C LYS A 98 5.72 -17.00 -12.41
N THR A 99 4.79 -17.15 -11.48
CA THR A 99 3.35 -17.18 -11.74
C THR A 99 2.71 -15.94 -11.15
N ALA A 100 2.19 -15.08 -12.03
CA ALA A 100 1.62 -13.79 -11.69
C ALA A 100 0.45 -13.89 -10.69
N PRO A 101 0.54 -13.28 -9.49
CA PRO A 101 -0.62 -13.02 -8.65
C PRO A 101 -1.05 -11.54 -8.70
N CYS A 102 -0.15 -10.62 -9.06
CA CYS A 102 -0.38 -9.17 -9.05
C CYS A 102 -1.25 -8.63 -10.22
N ARG A 103 -1.97 -9.50 -10.96
CA ARG A 103 -2.72 -9.09 -12.18
C ARG A 103 -4.23 -8.92 -12.03
N LYS A 104 -4.77 -8.88 -10.81
CA LYS A 104 -6.17 -8.53 -10.63
C LYS A 104 -6.29 -7.07 -10.20
N LYS A 105 -6.99 -6.32 -11.07
CA LYS A 105 -7.44 -4.92 -10.95
C LYS A 105 -7.52 -4.46 -9.49
N VAL A 106 -6.40 -3.94 -8.96
CA VAL A 106 -6.50 -2.88 -7.95
C VAL A 106 -7.32 -1.81 -8.65
N TYR A 107 -8.53 -1.55 -8.14
CA TYR A 107 -9.48 -0.62 -8.74
C TYR A 107 -8.72 0.61 -9.25
N SER A 108 -8.70 0.79 -10.57
CA SER A 108 -8.22 2.00 -11.20
C SER A 108 -9.03 3.14 -10.59
N PHE A 109 -8.43 3.93 -9.71
CA PHE A 109 -8.85 5.31 -9.50
C PHE A 109 -8.37 6.10 -10.72
N GLU A 110 -8.92 5.76 -11.89
CA GLU A 110 -8.92 6.60 -13.07
C GLU A 110 -10.24 7.37 -13.08
N GLU A 111 -10.26 8.51 -12.39
CA GLU A 111 -11.07 9.62 -12.86
C GLU A 111 -10.15 10.62 -13.56
N LYS A 112 -10.05 10.39 -14.87
CA LYS A 112 -10.12 11.39 -15.93
C LYS A 112 -10.03 12.86 -15.47
N ASN A 113 -8.84 13.44 -15.54
CA ASN A 113 -8.69 14.84 -15.91
C ASN A 113 -8.28 14.91 -17.38
N SER A 114 -9.28 14.81 -18.25
CA SER A 114 -9.14 15.26 -19.64
C SER A 114 -9.04 16.77 -19.60
N CYS A 115 -7.89 17.31 -20.01
CA CYS A 115 -7.86 18.65 -20.57
C CYS A 115 -8.88 18.73 -21.71
N HIS A 116 -9.77 19.70 -21.61
CA HIS A 116 -10.36 20.38 -22.76
C HIS A 116 -10.33 21.87 -22.46
#